data_AF-J3YHA1-F1
#
_entry.id   AF-J3YHA1-F1
#
_cell.length_a   1.000
_cell.length_b   1.000
_cell.length_c   1.000
_cell.angle_alpha   90.00
_cell.angle_beta   90.00
_cell.angle_gamma   90.00
#
_symmetry.space_group_name_H-M   'P 1'
#
loop_
_entity.id
_entity.type
_entity.pdbx_description
1 polymer ?
#
loop_
_entity_poly.entity_id
_entity_poly.type
_entity_poly.pdbx_seq_one_letter_code
_entity_poly.pdbx_strand_id
1 'polypeptide(L)'
;MMKWKKWRNHYITFLANLFVFIGFSINAILLREINPIDNSRVALSPEIMIITALIGGLLGIAFIGFDIKFFIKDFFYQKFHYDKKYTRMYIGGISVYLFNIILGMLFVVLSVYFYRQADLTSANSLVTNFTITRNLIYISIGITSAITIVNFVIIRLARLFIEQALDKRKNNTDENPKPVNSDDKSVIISFDQNNNLVKEQPVGPKADQKPSGGLNEL
;
A
#
# COMPACT_ATOMS: atom_id res chain seq x y z
N MET A 1 22.65 12.06 -0.50
CA MET A 1 21.70 11.05 -1.02
C MET A 1 20.25 11.19 -0.57
N MET A 2 19.92 11.46 0.71
CA MET A 2 18.53 11.37 1.23
C MET A 2 17.43 12.02 0.38
N LYS A 3 17.62 13.28 -0.09
CA LYS A 3 16.61 14.01 -0.88
C LYS A 3 16.04 13.18 -2.04
N TRP A 4 16.89 12.45 -2.79
CA TRP A 4 16.47 11.60 -3.91
C TRP A 4 15.63 10.38 -3.51
N LYS A 5 15.90 9.71 -2.36
CA LYS A 5 15.04 8.61 -1.88
C LYS A 5 13.65 9.12 -1.52
N LYS A 6 13.58 10.23 -0.76
CA LYS A 6 12.31 10.83 -0.33
C LYS A 6 11.48 11.31 -1.53
N TRP A 7 12.12 11.89 -2.55
CA TRP A 7 11.47 12.26 -3.82
C TRP A 7 10.94 11.05 -4.59
N ARG A 8 11.78 10.03 -4.85
CA ARG A 8 11.38 8.81 -5.58
C ARG A 8 10.15 8.14 -4.95
N ASN A 9 10.16 7.95 -3.64
CA ASN A 9 9.06 7.29 -2.91
C ASN A 9 7.76 8.11 -2.97
N HIS A 10 7.86 9.45 -2.92
CA HIS A 10 6.70 10.34 -3.04
C HIS A 10 6.00 10.22 -4.40
N TYR A 11 6.77 10.23 -5.49
CA TYR A 11 6.21 10.18 -6.85
C TYR A 11 5.62 8.81 -7.20
N ILE A 12 6.20 7.70 -6.73
CA ILE A 12 5.66 6.35 -7.01
C ILE A 12 4.26 6.17 -6.41
N THR A 13 4.07 6.54 -5.13
CA THR A 13 2.75 6.45 -4.49
C THR A 13 1.74 7.40 -5.16
N PHE A 14 2.16 8.59 -5.61
CA PHE A 14 1.30 9.50 -6.36
C PHE A 14 0.89 8.92 -7.73
N LEU A 15 1.84 8.44 -8.53
CA LEU A 15 1.60 7.85 -9.85
C LEU A 15 0.67 6.63 -9.77
N ALA A 16 0.86 5.76 -8.77
CA ALA A 16 -0.04 4.63 -8.54
C ALA A 16 -1.51 5.05 -8.39
N ASN A 17 -1.75 6.10 -7.60
CA ASN A 17 -3.08 6.65 -7.36
C ASN A 17 -3.63 7.38 -8.61
N LEU A 18 -2.77 8.07 -9.36
CA LEU A 18 -3.13 8.75 -10.60
C LEU A 18 -3.55 7.77 -11.73
N PHE A 19 -2.83 6.67 -11.95
CA PHE A 19 -3.17 5.70 -12.99
C PHE A 19 -4.48 4.97 -12.71
N VAL A 20 -4.77 4.65 -11.44
CA VAL A 20 -6.09 4.14 -11.01
C VAL A 20 -7.18 5.17 -11.30
N PHE A 21 -7.02 6.41 -10.85
CA PHE A 21 -8.00 7.48 -11.09
C PHE A 21 -8.28 7.67 -12.59
N ILE A 22 -7.25 7.73 -13.44
CA ILE A 22 -7.40 7.89 -14.90
C ILE A 22 -8.12 6.68 -15.51
N GLY A 23 -7.72 5.45 -15.18
CA GLY A 23 -8.34 4.24 -15.74
C GLY A 23 -9.85 4.14 -15.48
N PHE A 24 -10.29 4.51 -14.28
CA PHE A 24 -11.72 4.58 -13.96
C PHE A 24 -12.40 5.82 -14.55
N SER A 25 -11.74 6.97 -14.60
CA SER A 25 -12.32 8.22 -15.13
C SER A 25 -12.55 8.19 -16.65
N ILE A 26 -11.72 7.45 -17.40
CA ILE A 26 -11.93 7.20 -18.84
C ILE A 26 -13.31 6.58 -19.09
N ASN A 27 -13.86 5.82 -18.15
CA ASN A 27 -15.17 5.19 -18.31
C ASN A 27 -16.32 6.21 -18.35
N ALA A 28 -16.17 7.41 -17.80
CA ALA A 28 -17.15 8.49 -17.98
C ALA A 28 -17.13 9.06 -19.42
N ILE A 29 -15.97 9.02 -20.09
CA ILE A 29 -15.84 9.40 -21.50
C ILE A 29 -16.45 8.30 -22.38
N LEU A 30 -16.04 7.04 -22.18
CA LEU A 30 -16.60 5.90 -22.91
C LEU A 30 -18.13 5.81 -22.78
N LEU A 31 -18.66 6.09 -21.57
CA LEU A 31 -20.10 6.11 -21.32
C LEU A 31 -20.85 7.11 -22.22
N ARG A 32 -20.26 8.28 -22.55
CA ARG A 32 -20.85 9.24 -23.50
C ARG A 32 -20.93 8.64 -24.89
N GLU A 33 -19.84 8.03 -25.34
CA GLU A 33 -19.72 7.47 -26.69
C GLU A 33 -20.67 6.28 -26.91
N ILE A 34 -21.06 5.54 -25.84
CA ILE A 34 -21.99 4.39 -25.91
C ILE A 34 -23.45 4.68 -25.43
N ASN A 35 -23.75 5.84 -24.82
CA ASN A 35 -25.02 6.25 -24.15
C ASN A 35 -26.35 6.09 -24.96
N PRO A 36 -26.99 4.91 -25.11
CA PRO A 36 -27.69 4.39 -26.32
C PRO A 36 -28.86 5.21 -26.92
N ILE A 37 -29.15 6.39 -26.40
CA ILE A 37 -30.26 7.31 -26.69
C ILE A 37 -29.92 8.34 -27.81
N ASP A 38 -28.65 8.54 -28.19
CA ASP A 38 -28.20 9.50 -29.24
C ASP A 38 -27.75 8.78 -30.55
N ASN A 39 -28.15 9.26 -31.72
CA ASN A 39 -27.94 8.55 -32.99
C ASN A 39 -26.56 8.80 -33.66
N SER A 40 -25.64 9.53 -33.02
CA SER A 40 -24.41 10.07 -33.64
C SER A 40 -23.12 9.23 -33.46
N ARG A 41 -23.23 7.92 -33.23
CA ARG A 41 -22.19 7.13 -32.52
C ARG A 41 -21.16 6.33 -33.30
N VAL A 42 -20.05 6.06 -32.62
CA VAL A 42 -19.17 4.90 -32.84
C VAL A 42 -19.69 3.70 -32.05
N ALA A 43 -19.85 2.53 -32.70
CA ALA A 43 -20.26 1.28 -32.05
C ALA A 43 -19.11 0.64 -31.23
N LEU A 44 -18.79 1.23 -30.08
CA LEU A 44 -17.77 0.72 -29.16
C LEU A 44 -18.33 -0.37 -28.24
N SER A 45 -17.62 -1.49 -28.12
CA SER A 45 -18.00 -2.60 -27.22
C SER A 45 -17.92 -2.14 -25.75
N PRO A 46 -18.96 -2.35 -24.92
CA PRO A 46 -18.97 -1.86 -23.54
C PRO A 46 -17.87 -2.51 -22.67
N GLU A 47 -17.38 -3.69 -23.05
CA GLU A 47 -16.23 -4.37 -22.43
C GLU A 47 -14.95 -3.52 -22.43
N ILE A 48 -14.82 -2.55 -23.33
CA ILE A 48 -13.70 -1.61 -23.35
C ILE A 48 -13.60 -0.85 -22.02
N MET A 49 -14.73 -0.60 -21.34
CA MET A 49 -14.76 0.02 -20.00
C MET A 49 -14.11 -0.87 -18.92
N ILE A 50 -14.21 -2.19 -19.05
CA ILE A 50 -13.52 -3.15 -18.17
C ILE A 50 -12.03 -3.13 -18.49
N ILE A 51 -11.66 -3.08 -19.77
CA ILE A 51 -10.26 -3.06 -20.22
C ILE A 51 -9.52 -1.79 -19.75
N THR A 52 -10.13 -0.61 -19.88
CA THR A 52 -9.54 0.67 -19.43
C THR A 52 -9.37 0.75 -17.91
N ALA A 53 -10.38 0.31 -17.16
CA ALA A 53 -10.29 0.20 -15.70
C ALA A 53 -9.22 -0.82 -15.26
N LEU A 54 -9.15 -1.98 -15.92
CA LEU A 54 -8.14 -3.00 -15.66
C LEU A 54 -6.72 -2.51 -15.96
N ILE A 55 -6.49 -1.79 -17.07
CA ILE A 55 -5.18 -1.21 -17.41
C ILE A 55 -4.75 -0.20 -16.35
N GLY A 56 -5.64 0.72 -15.94
CA GLY A 56 -5.34 1.68 -14.86
C GLY A 56 -5.04 1.00 -13.52
N GLY A 57 -5.81 -0.04 -13.18
CA GLY A 57 -5.59 -0.89 -12.01
C GLY A 57 -4.24 -1.60 -12.04
N LEU A 58 -3.89 -2.25 -13.16
CA LEU A 58 -2.62 -2.98 -13.33
C LEU A 58 -1.39 -2.04 -13.28
N LEU A 59 -1.47 -0.87 -13.94
CA LEU A 59 -0.43 0.15 -13.83
C LEU A 59 -0.29 0.65 -12.38
N GLY A 60 -1.41 0.92 -11.71
CA GLY A 60 -1.43 1.28 -10.30
C GLY A 60 -0.77 0.25 -9.38
N ILE A 61 -1.15 -1.01 -9.54
CA ILE A 61 -0.56 -2.16 -8.83
C ILE A 61 0.94 -2.28 -9.11
N ALA A 62 1.38 -2.06 -10.35
CA ALA A 62 2.81 -2.08 -10.69
C ALA A 62 3.59 -0.98 -9.94
N PHE A 63 3.05 0.25 -9.87
CA PHE A 63 3.68 1.32 -9.08
C PHE A 63 3.66 1.02 -7.57
N ILE A 64 2.59 0.50 -6.98
CA ILE A 64 2.62 0.03 -5.58
C ILE A 64 3.60 -1.14 -5.38
N GLY A 65 3.74 -2.05 -6.34
CA GLY A 65 4.76 -3.10 -6.34
C GLY A 65 6.18 -2.55 -6.30
N PHE A 66 6.47 -1.48 -7.05
CA PHE A 66 7.73 -0.76 -6.93
C PHE A 66 7.87 -0.05 -5.56
N ASP A 67 6.81 0.58 -5.05
CA ASP A 67 6.81 1.23 -3.73
C ASP A 67 7.15 0.23 -2.61
N ILE A 68 6.54 -0.95 -2.62
CA ILE A 68 6.79 -2.06 -1.70
C ILE A 68 8.22 -2.60 -1.87
N LYS A 69 8.69 -2.80 -3.11
CA LYS A 69 10.06 -3.24 -3.39
C LYS A 69 11.10 -2.27 -2.84
N PHE A 70 10.85 -0.96 -2.95
CA PHE A 70 11.68 0.07 -2.34
C PHE A 70 11.52 0.14 -0.83
N PHE A 71 10.31 -0.06 -0.28
CA PHE A 71 10.09 -0.17 1.16
C PHE A 71 10.92 -1.32 1.74
N ILE A 72 10.76 -2.55 1.24
CA ILE A 72 11.53 -3.71 1.72
C ILE A 72 13.04 -3.45 1.58
N LYS A 73 13.52 -2.95 0.44
CA LYS A 73 14.96 -2.68 0.25
C LYS A 73 15.49 -1.59 1.19
N ASP A 74 14.72 -0.54 1.47
CA ASP A 74 15.16 0.56 2.33
C ASP A 74 14.95 0.27 3.84
N PHE A 75 14.04 -0.66 4.20
CA PHE A 75 13.70 -1.01 5.59
C PHE A 75 14.30 -2.33 6.07
N PHE A 76 14.09 -3.47 5.41
CA PHE A 76 14.57 -4.79 5.92
C PHE A 76 16.08 -4.84 6.15
N TYR A 77 16.85 -4.05 5.37
CA TYR A 77 18.31 -3.92 5.49
C TYR A 77 18.80 -3.11 6.70
N GLN A 78 17.93 -2.41 7.43
CA GLN A 78 18.28 -1.51 8.54
C GLN A 78 17.73 -1.98 9.91
N LYS A 79 17.69 -3.31 10.09
CA LYS A 79 17.24 -4.09 11.28
C LYS A 79 15.74 -4.06 11.56
N PHE A 80 15.25 -5.20 12.06
CA PHE A 80 13.87 -5.52 12.46
C PHE A 80 13.29 -4.69 13.65
N HIS A 81 13.90 -3.54 14.00
CA HIS A 81 13.48 -2.69 15.12
C HIS A 81 12.60 -1.49 14.71
N TYR A 82 11.87 -1.65 13.61
CA TYR A 82 10.86 -0.69 13.20
C TYR A 82 9.62 -0.76 14.07
N ASP A 83 9.04 0.42 14.35
CA ASP A 83 7.79 0.53 15.07
C ASP A 83 6.69 -0.26 14.34
N LYS A 84 6.28 -1.35 15.00
CA LYS A 84 5.25 -2.29 14.55
C LYS A 84 3.93 -1.55 14.21
N LYS A 85 3.67 -0.36 14.79
CA LYS A 85 2.50 0.49 14.50
C LYS A 85 2.51 1.07 13.09
N TYR A 86 3.55 1.81 12.69
CA TYR A 86 3.57 2.49 11.39
C TYR A 86 3.78 1.52 10.23
N THR A 87 4.50 0.41 10.43
CA THR A 87 4.59 -0.66 9.43
C THR A 87 3.23 -1.32 9.17
N ARG A 88 2.42 -1.56 10.21
CA ARG A 88 1.03 -2.01 10.06
C ARG A 88 0.16 -0.98 9.34
N MET A 89 0.34 0.32 9.61
CA MET A 89 -0.38 1.40 8.92
C MET A 89 -0.05 1.45 7.41
N TYR A 90 1.22 1.28 7.03
CA TYR A 90 1.66 1.20 5.63
C TYR A 90 1.05 -0.01 4.91
N ILE A 91 1.12 -1.21 5.52
CA ILE A 91 0.51 -2.43 4.95
C ILE A 91 -1.01 -2.30 4.86
N GLY A 92 -1.67 -1.73 5.88
CA GLY A 92 -3.11 -1.47 5.86
C GLY A 92 -3.54 -0.55 4.71
N GLY A 93 -2.75 0.50 4.42
CA GLY A 93 -2.97 1.35 3.25
C GLY A 93 -2.85 0.57 1.92
N ILE A 94 -1.88 -0.33 1.80
CA ILE A 94 -1.77 -1.21 0.62
C ILE A 94 -2.98 -2.14 0.50
N SER A 95 -3.46 -2.74 1.60
CA SER A 95 -4.66 -3.57 1.57
C SER A 95 -5.90 -2.77 1.13
N VAL A 96 -6.06 -1.54 1.62
CA VAL A 96 -7.13 -0.62 1.20
C VAL A 96 -6.97 -0.21 -0.26
N TYR A 97 -5.74 -0.06 -0.78
CA TYR A 97 -5.47 0.22 -2.19
C TYR A 97 -6.00 -0.89 -3.11
N LEU A 98 -5.66 -2.14 -2.79
CA LEU A 98 -6.04 -3.30 -3.59
C LEU A 98 -7.55 -3.56 -3.51
N PHE A 99 -8.14 -3.40 -2.32
CA PHE A 99 -9.59 -3.46 -2.14
C PHE A 99 -10.32 -2.37 -2.95
N ASN A 100 -9.78 -1.15 -3.02
CA ASN A 100 -10.35 -0.07 -3.83
C ASN A 100 -10.43 -0.43 -5.32
N ILE A 101 -9.36 -1.01 -5.87
CA ILE A 101 -9.34 -1.45 -7.28
C ILE A 101 -10.36 -2.57 -7.51
N ILE A 102 -10.44 -3.56 -6.61
CA ILE A 102 -11.42 -4.66 -6.70
C ILE A 102 -12.86 -4.12 -6.65
N LEU A 103 -13.15 -3.19 -5.73
CA LEU A 103 -14.48 -2.58 -5.57
C LEU A 103 -14.87 -1.72 -6.78
N GLY A 104 -13.95 -0.92 -7.32
CA GLY A 104 -14.16 -0.18 -8.57
C GLY A 104 -14.42 -1.11 -9.75
N MET A 105 -13.61 -2.17 -9.91
CA MET A 105 -13.81 -3.16 -10.97
C MET A 105 -15.17 -3.85 -10.88
N LEU A 106 -15.66 -4.15 -9.67
CA LEU A 106 -17.01 -4.69 -9.46
C LEU A 106 -18.10 -3.75 -9.99
N PHE A 107 -18.03 -2.45 -9.68
CA PHE A 107 -18.99 -1.47 -10.21
C PHE A 107 -18.91 -1.33 -11.73
N VAL A 108 -17.72 -1.37 -12.33
CA VAL A 108 -17.54 -1.33 -13.79
C VAL A 108 -18.09 -2.59 -14.47
N VAL A 109 -17.85 -3.78 -13.93
CA VAL A 109 -18.41 -5.04 -14.46
C VAL A 109 -19.94 -5.06 -14.35
N LEU A 110 -20.50 -4.61 -13.22
CA LEU A 110 -21.95 -4.44 -13.07
C LEU A 110 -22.51 -3.43 -14.08
N SER A 111 -21.79 -2.33 -14.35
CA SER A 111 -22.19 -1.35 -15.37
C SER A 111 -22.30 -1.98 -16.75
N VAL A 112 -21.32 -2.77 -17.18
CA VAL A 112 -21.35 -3.47 -18.48
C VAL A 112 -22.46 -4.52 -18.55
N TYR A 113 -22.75 -5.22 -17.44
CA TYR A 113 -23.89 -6.13 -17.34
C TYR A 113 -25.24 -5.40 -17.53
N PHE A 114 -25.47 -4.30 -16.83
CA PHE A 114 -26.69 -3.51 -17.01
C PHE A 114 -26.76 -2.82 -18.38
N TYR A 115 -25.63 -2.46 -18.98
CA TYR A 115 -25.60 -1.96 -20.36
C TYR A 115 -26.09 -3.02 -21.36
N ARG A 116 -25.58 -4.26 -21.27
CA ARG A 116 -26.06 -5.38 -22.11
C ARG A 116 -27.55 -5.68 -21.90
N GLN A 117 -28.06 -5.51 -20.68
CA GLN A 117 -29.50 -5.61 -20.40
C GLN A 117 -30.33 -4.46 -21.01
N ALA A 118 -29.77 -3.26 -21.19
CA ALA A 118 -30.43 -2.16 -21.90
C ALA A 118 -30.61 -2.47 -23.39
N ASP A 119 -29.59 -3.04 -24.02
CA ASP A 119 -29.54 -3.32 -25.47
C ASP A 119 -30.51 -4.44 -25.90
N LEU A 120 -30.86 -5.35 -24.99
CA LEU A 120 -31.73 -6.51 -25.22
C LEU A 120 -33.21 -6.30 -24.85
N THR A 121 -33.62 -5.09 -24.45
CA THR A 121 -34.94 -4.85 -23.85
C THR A 121 -35.72 -3.68 -24.46
N SER A 122 -37.00 -3.55 -24.13
CA SER A 122 -37.88 -2.51 -24.69
C SER A 122 -37.50 -1.10 -24.22
N ALA A 123 -37.99 -0.07 -24.93
CA ALA A 123 -37.56 1.32 -24.76
C ALA A 123 -37.59 1.85 -23.30
N ASN A 124 -38.57 1.46 -22.49
CA ASN A 124 -38.65 1.87 -21.09
C ASN A 124 -37.57 1.22 -20.21
N SER A 125 -37.27 -0.06 -20.43
CA SER A 125 -36.22 -0.79 -19.72
C SER A 125 -34.83 -0.35 -20.18
N LEU A 126 -34.64 -0.01 -21.46
CA LEU A 126 -33.41 0.58 -21.99
C LEU A 126 -33.01 1.86 -21.24
N VAL A 127 -33.94 2.79 -21.01
CA VAL A 127 -33.67 4.04 -20.25
C VAL A 127 -33.32 3.73 -18.78
N THR A 128 -34.01 2.76 -18.17
CA THR A 128 -33.76 2.36 -16.77
C THR A 128 -32.39 1.70 -16.61
N ASN A 129 -32.09 0.70 -17.43
CA ASN A 129 -30.84 -0.06 -17.40
C ASN A 129 -29.63 0.83 -17.76
N PHE A 130 -29.79 1.76 -18.70
CA PHE A 130 -28.74 2.75 -18.97
C PHE A 130 -28.57 3.76 -17.81
N THR A 131 -29.64 4.17 -17.14
CA THR A 131 -29.55 5.03 -15.95
C THR A 131 -28.81 4.33 -14.81
N ILE A 132 -29.06 3.04 -14.59
CA ILE A 132 -28.31 2.21 -13.63
C ILE A 132 -26.83 2.14 -14.04
N THR A 133 -26.53 1.83 -15.30
CA THR A 133 -25.17 1.81 -15.86
C THR A 133 -24.42 3.12 -15.57
N ARG A 134 -25.03 4.26 -15.90
CA ARG A 134 -24.46 5.59 -15.66
C ARG A 134 -24.17 5.84 -14.18
N ASN A 135 -25.12 5.52 -13.31
CA ASN A 135 -24.99 5.75 -11.88
C ASN A 135 -23.87 4.87 -11.29
N LEU A 136 -23.76 3.60 -11.69
CA LEU A 136 -22.69 2.69 -11.26
C LEU A 136 -21.29 3.18 -11.69
N ILE A 137 -21.12 3.74 -12.89
CA ILE A 137 -19.85 4.34 -13.33
C ILE A 137 -19.48 5.57 -12.49
N TYR A 138 -20.41 6.49 -12.23
CA TYR A 138 -20.12 7.65 -11.37
C TYR A 138 -19.86 7.25 -9.91
N ILE A 139 -20.55 6.24 -9.38
CA ILE A 139 -20.28 5.64 -8.06
C ILE A 139 -18.87 5.04 -8.05
N SER A 140 -18.48 4.28 -9.07
CA SER A 140 -17.14 3.72 -9.21
C SER A 140 -16.08 4.82 -9.17
N ILE A 141 -16.22 5.87 -9.98
CA ILE A 141 -15.26 6.98 -10.04
C ILE A 141 -15.22 7.73 -8.71
N GLY A 142 -16.36 8.05 -8.10
CA GLY A 142 -16.45 8.78 -6.83
C GLY A 142 -15.83 8.02 -5.66
N ILE A 143 -16.22 6.76 -5.44
CA ILE A 143 -15.66 5.89 -4.39
C ILE A 143 -14.16 5.68 -4.63
N THR A 144 -13.78 5.34 -5.87
CA THR A 144 -12.36 5.09 -6.19
C THR A 144 -11.52 6.32 -5.92
N SER A 145 -11.98 7.52 -6.30
CA SER A 145 -11.30 8.79 -6.05
C SER A 145 -11.16 9.09 -4.55
N ALA A 146 -12.23 8.95 -3.78
CA ALA A 146 -12.23 9.24 -2.35
C ALA A 146 -11.25 8.32 -1.59
N ILE A 147 -11.30 7.01 -1.83
CA ILE A 147 -10.41 6.04 -1.19
C ILE A 147 -8.96 6.23 -1.66
N THR A 148 -8.74 6.54 -2.95
CA THR A 148 -7.42 6.89 -3.51
C THR A 148 -6.78 8.07 -2.77
N ILE A 149 -7.52 9.15 -2.54
CA ILE A 149 -7.03 10.33 -1.80
C ILE A 149 -6.72 10.00 -0.35
N VAL A 150 -7.65 9.36 0.37
CA VAL A 150 -7.47 8.97 1.78
C VAL A 150 -6.25 8.05 1.93
N ASN A 151 -6.09 7.10 1.03
CA ASN A 151 -5.02 6.13 1.08
C ASN A 151 -3.64 6.72 0.71
N PHE A 152 -3.58 7.61 -0.29
CA PHE A 152 -2.37 8.39 -0.57
C PHE A 152 -1.89 9.13 0.68
N VAL A 153 -2.80 9.71 1.47
CA VAL A 153 -2.48 10.35 2.75
C VAL A 153 -2.00 9.33 3.80
N ILE A 154 -2.68 8.19 3.96
CA ILE A 154 -2.28 7.13 4.92
C ILE A 154 -0.87 6.59 4.62
N ILE A 155 -0.61 6.18 3.37
CA ILE A 155 0.69 5.64 2.94
C ILE A 155 1.80 6.69 3.08
N ARG A 156 1.51 7.95 2.71
CA ARG A 156 2.45 9.07 2.85
C ARG A 156 2.79 9.37 4.31
N LEU A 157 1.79 9.44 5.19
CA LEU A 157 2.00 9.67 6.62
C LEU A 157 2.80 8.53 7.26
N ALA A 158 2.44 7.27 6.96
CA ALA A 158 3.20 6.11 7.43
C ALA A 158 4.67 6.19 7.00
N ARG A 159 4.96 6.43 5.71
CA ARG A 159 6.34 6.61 5.21
C ARG A 159 7.07 7.75 5.94
N LEU A 160 6.43 8.92 6.10
CA LEU A 160 7.04 10.07 6.77
C LEU A 160 7.38 9.80 8.24
N PHE A 161 6.50 9.17 9.01
CA PHE A 161 6.77 8.84 10.41
C PHE A 161 7.92 7.83 10.57
N ILE A 162 7.99 6.79 9.73
CA ILE A 162 9.07 5.81 9.85
C ILE A 162 10.41 6.40 9.36
N GLU A 163 10.40 7.27 8.34
CA GLU A 163 11.60 8.03 7.95
C GLU A 163 12.07 8.98 9.06
N GLN A 164 11.17 9.66 9.77
CA GLN A 164 11.54 10.51 10.91
C GLN A 164 12.13 9.70 12.08
N ALA A 165 11.58 8.52 12.36
CA ALA A 165 12.12 7.61 13.38
C ALA A 165 13.53 7.10 13.02
N LEU A 166 13.80 6.83 11.73
CA LEU A 166 15.14 6.53 11.23
C LEU A 166 16.11 7.70 11.37
N ASP A 167 15.69 8.89 10.94
CA ASP A 167 16.55 10.07 10.93
C ASP A 167 16.97 10.48 12.36
N LYS A 168 16.05 10.38 13.35
CA LYS A 168 16.37 10.61 14.77
C LYS A 168 17.38 9.61 15.33
N ARG A 169 17.16 8.31 15.11
CA ARG A 169 18.06 7.25 15.62
C ARG A 169 19.42 7.27 14.97
N LYS A 170 19.51 7.54 13.66
CA LYS A 170 20.80 7.66 12.97
C LYS A 170 21.65 8.81 13.52
N ASN A 171 21.01 9.87 14.01
CA ASN A 171 21.68 11.04 14.57
C ASN A 171 21.81 10.98 16.12
N ASN A 172 21.56 9.82 16.74
CA ASN A 172 21.56 9.61 18.20
C ASN A 172 20.73 10.66 18.98
N THR A 173 19.62 11.14 18.39
CA THR A 173 18.77 12.20 18.96
C THR A 173 17.48 11.65 19.62
N ASP A 174 17.53 10.41 20.11
CA ASP A 174 16.46 9.78 20.90
C ASP A 174 16.63 10.17 22.39
N GLU A 175 15.91 11.19 22.85
CA GLU A 175 15.95 11.75 24.23
C GLU A 175 15.40 10.81 25.33
N ASN A 176 15.24 9.51 25.05
CA ASN A 176 14.69 8.56 26.03
C ASN A 176 15.16 7.12 25.75
N PRO A 177 16.34 6.71 26.27
CA PRO A 177 16.76 5.31 26.29
C PRO A 177 15.99 4.54 27.38
N LYS A 178 14.66 4.44 27.25
CA LYS A 178 13.87 3.54 28.11
C LYS A 178 14.37 2.11 27.90
N PRO A 179 14.70 1.36 28.96
CA PRO A 179 15.15 -0.02 28.82
C PRO A 179 14.04 -0.84 28.14
N VAL A 180 14.40 -1.50 27.04
CA VAL A 180 13.51 -2.44 26.36
C VAL A 180 13.33 -3.65 27.29
N ASN A 181 12.08 -4.00 27.61
CA ASN A 181 11.80 -5.14 28.48
C ASN A 181 12.39 -6.43 27.86
N SER A 182 12.95 -7.28 28.71
CA SER A 182 14.00 -8.25 28.34
C SER A 182 13.61 -9.37 27.37
N ASP A 183 12.34 -9.48 27.00
CA ASP A 183 11.82 -10.47 26.08
C ASP A 183 12.03 -10.09 24.59
N ASP A 184 12.16 -8.80 24.25
CA ASP A 184 12.40 -8.33 22.87
C ASP A 184 13.92 -8.35 22.54
N LYS A 185 14.59 -9.46 22.86
CA LYS A 185 16.06 -9.63 22.88
C LYS A 185 16.65 -9.75 21.46
N SER A 186 16.75 -8.62 20.77
CA SER A 186 17.34 -8.57 19.42
C SER A 186 18.87 -8.76 19.45
N VAL A 187 19.37 -9.81 18.79
CA VAL A 187 20.81 -9.96 18.55
C VAL A 187 21.23 -8.94 17.50
N ILE A 188 22.09 -7.99 17.90
CA ILE A 188 22.68 -7.00 17.00
C ILE A 188 23.78 -7.67 16.16
N ILE A 189 23.38 -8.34 15.07
CA ILE A 189 24.32 -8.73 14.02
C ILE A 189 24.50 -7.55 13.07
N SER A 190 25.67 -6.91 13.11
CA SER A 190 26.11 -5.89 12.16
C SER A 190 26.94 -6.54 11.06
N PHE A 191 26.31 -6.89 9.94
CA PHE A 191 27.00 -7.33 8.72
C PHE A 191 27.59 -6.12 7.94
N ASP A 192 28.34 -5.27 8.62
CA ASP A 192 29.25 -4.34 7.93
C ASP A 192 30.46 -5.16 7.47
N GLN A 193 30.54 -5.46 6.16
CA GLN A 193 31.69 -6.13 5.54
C GLN A 193 32.89 -5.18 5.43
N ASN A 194 33.42 -4.73 6.57
CA ASN A 194 34.70 -4.06 6.66
C ASN A 194 35.39 -4.43 7.98
N ASN A 195 36.02 -5.61 7.99
CA ASN A 195 36.69 -6.16 9.16
C ASN A 195 37.84 -5.24 9.63
N ASN A 196 37.62 -4.53 10.73
CA ASN A 196 38.70 -4.02 11.58
C ASN A 196 38.38 -4.30 13.05
N LEU A 197 38.85 -5.47 13.48
CA LEU A 197 38.98 -6.01 14.83
C LEU A 197 38.89 -4.97 15.96
N VAL A 198 37.71 -4.82 16.56
CA VAL A 198 37.60 -4.35 17.96
C VAL A 198 37.86 -5.57 18.84
N LYS A 199 38.91 -5.49 19.67
CA LYS A 199 39.48 -6.62 20.41
C LYS A 199 38.51 -7.20 21.45
N GLU A 200 38.65 -8.49 21.71
CA GLU A 200 37.92 -9.20 22.75
C GLU A 200 38.24 -8.67 24.16
N GLN A 201 37.18 -8.37 24.91
CA GLN A 201 37.07 -8.44 26.38
C GLN A 201 37.60 -9.74 27.01
N PRO A 202 38.81 -9.87 27.62
CA PRO A 202 39.14 -11.11 28.33
C PRO A 202 38.17 -11.38 29.48
N VAL A 203 37.72 -12.64 29.58
CA VAL A 203 36.85 -13.12 30.65
C VAL A 203 37.63 -13.16 31.98
N GLY A 204 37.15 -12.43 32.99
CA GLY A 204 37.68 -12.49 34.35
C GLY A 204 37.54 -13.89 34.97
N PRO A 205 38.52 -14.37 35.76
CA PRO A 205 38.62 -15.77 36.13
C PRO A 205 37.55 -16.23 37.13
N LYS A 206 37.12 -17.49 36.99
CA LYS A 206 36.47 -18.24 38.08
C LYS A 206 37.51 -18.60 39.14
N ALA A 207 37.08 -18.62 40.40
CA ALA A 207 37.78 -19.30 41.48
C ALA A 207 36.78 -20.24 42.18
N ASP A 208 37.01 -21.55 42.11
CA ASP A 208 36.17 -22.56 42.77
C ASP A 208 36.67 -22.84 44.19
N GLN A 209 35.77 -22.83 45.19
CA GLN A 209 35.97 -23.61 46.41
C GLN A 209 34.64 -24.05 47.09
N LYS A 210 34.28 -25.28 46.73
CA LYS A 210 33.42 -26.31 47.40
C LYS A 210 33.43 -26.31 48.95
N PRO A 211 32.54 -27.10 49.62
CA PRO A 211 31.15 -27.51 49.27
C PRO A 211 30.23 -27.60 50.53
N SER A 212 29.13 -28.37 50.41
CA SER A 212 28.14 -28.81 51.42
C SER A 212 26.83 -28.03 51.36
N GLY A 213 25.64 -28.64 51.43
CA GLY A 213 25.33 -30.06 51.65
C GLY A 213 24.30 -30.18 52.77
N GLY A 214 23.03 -30.27 52.40
CA GLY A 214 21.91 -30.30 53.33
C GLY A 214 20.59 -30.36 52.55
N LEU A 215 19.73 -31.29 52.94
CA LEU A 215 18.38 -31.51 52.43
C LEU A 215 17.38 -31.24 53.58
N ASN A 216 16.09 -31.16 53.24
CA ASN A 216 14.91 -31.14 54.11
C ASN A 216 14.45 -29.80 54.75
N GLU A 217 13.19 -29.47 54.43
CA GLU A 217 12.08 -29.21 55.37
C GLU A 217 12.30 -28.25 56.55
N LEU A 218 11.75 -27.03 56.44
CA LEU A 218 10.42 -26.68 57.00
C LEU A 218 9.89 -25.34 56.46
#